data_AF-A0A5F5XY37-F1
#
_entry.id   AF-A0A5F5XY37-F1
#
_cell.length_a   1.000
_cell.length_b   1.000
_cell.length_c   1.000
_cell.angle_alpha   90.00
_cell.angle_beta   90.00
_cell.angle_gamma   90.00
#
_symmetry.space_group_name_H-M   'P 1'
#
loop_
_entity.id
_entity.type
_entity.pdbx_description
1 polymer ?
#
loop_
_entity_poly.entity_id
_entity_poly.type
_entity_poly.pdbx_seq_one_letter_code
_entity_poly.pdbx_strand_id
1 'polypeptide(L)'
;MPDGCRVWEGRRDTSDRLLGFQSCLPHFAQTEFSVVRQHEEFIWLHDAYVENEEYAGLIIPPAPPRPDFEASREKLQKLGEGDSSITREEFAKMKQELEAEYLAIFKKTVAMHEVFLQRLAAHPTLRRDHNFFVFLEYGQDVSWARALGSPSGAGGTMLGGLKPLSHQLHKWHVPGVGSANALPNITLSPCVLQLSVRGKNRKELLGGFLRNIVKSADEALITSMSGLKEVDDFFEHERTFLLEYHTRIRDACLRADRVMQSHKCLADDYIPMSAALSSLGTQEVNQLKTSFLKLAELFERLRKLEGRVASDEDLKLSDMLRYYMRDSQAAKDLLYRRLRALADYENANKALDKARTRNREVRTAESNQQLCCRRFERLSDSAKQELMDFKSRRVSSFRKNLIELAELELKHAKASTLLLRNTLVALKGEP
;
A
#
# COMPACT_ATOMS: atom_id res chain seq x y z
N MET A 1 -18.28 10.67 2.11
CA MET A 1 -17.95 11.74 3.07
C MET A 1 -19.27 12.29 3.59
N PRO A 2 -19.53 12.45 4.90
CA PRO A 2 -20.04 13.73 5.36
C PRO A 2 -18.87 14.72 5.34
N ASP A 3 -19.12 15.92 4.86
CA ASP A 3 -18.12 16.94 4.51
C ASP A 3 -17.16 17.28 5.68
N GLY A 4 -15.85 17.34 5.44
CA GLY A 4 -14.94 18.04 6.36
C GLY A 4 -13.48 17.62 6.41
N CYS A 5 -13.10 16.36 6.19
CA CYS A 5 -11.69 15.98 6.30
C CYS A 5 -10.94 16.31 5.00
N ARG A 6 -10.06 17.31 5.07
CA ARG A 6 -9.09 17.63 4.02
C ARG A 6 -7.68 17.55 4.59
N VAL A 7 -6.78 16.99 3.80
CA VAL A 7 -5.40 16.78 4.17
C VAL A 7 -4.55 17.61 3.20
N TRP A 8 -3.63 18.40 3.73
CA TRP A 8 -2.90 19.45 2.99
C TRP A 8 -1.39 19.36 3.23
N GLU A 9 -0.61 20.01 2.36
CA GLU A 9 0.84 20.18 2.51
C GLU A 9 1.16 21.38 3.42
N GLY A 10 1.78 21.14 4.58
CA GLY A 10 2.33 22.19 5.44
C GLY A 10 3.82 22.45 5.13
N ARG A 11 4.18 23.70 4.80
CA ARG A 11 5.58 24.13 4.67
C ARG A 11 6.10 24.74 5.97
N ARG A 12 7.23 24.26 6.47
CA ARG A 12 8.21 25.05 7.23
C ARG A 12 9.62 24.75 6.70
N ASP A 13 10.51 25.72 6.88
CA ASP A 13 11.81 25.85 6.22
C ASP A 13 12.60 24.55 6.01
N THR A 14 13.00 24.34 4.75
CA THR A 14 14.09 23.47 4.29
C THR A 14 14.13 22.03 4.84
N SER A 15 13.64 21.11 3.99
CA SER A 15 13.96 19.67 3.93
C SER A 15 13.07 18.67 4.69
N ASP A 16 12.18 19.11 5.59
CA ASP A 16 11.23 18.21 6.27
C ASP A 16 9.79 18.56 5.92
N ARG A 17 9.03 17.60 5.36
CA ARG A 17 7.62 17.80 4.98
C ARG A 17 6.72 16.91 5.83
N LEU A 18 6.04 17.52 6.80
CA LEU A 18 5.21 16.95 7.87
C LEU A 18 3.79 16.56 7.38
N LEU A 19 3.17 15.57 8.03
CA LEU A 19 1.74 15.28 7.94
C LEU A 19 0.90 16.36 8.60
N GLY A 20 0.03 17.07 7.88
CA GLY A 20 -1.01 17.94 8.45
C GLY A 20 -2.38 17.25 8.47
N PHE A 21 -3.04 17.24 9.62
CA PHE A 21 -4.41 16.78 9.86
C PHE A 21 -5.32 17.98 10.19
N GLN A 22 -6.44 18.11 9.49
CA GLN A 22 -7.52 19.01 9.89
C GLN A 22 -8.76 18.15 10.18
N SER A 23 -9.22 18.17 11.42
CA SER A 23 -10.36 17.39 11.88
C SER A 23 -11.50 18.31 12.27
N CYS A 24 -12.68 18.08 11.71
CA CYS A 24 -13.93 18.73 12.14
C CYS A 24 -14.67 17.90 13.20
N LEU A 25 -14.05 16.83 13.73
CA LEU A 25 -14.67 15.99 14.74
C LEU A 25 -14.60 16.71 16.11
N PRO A 26 -15.71 16.85 16.84
CA PRO A 26 -15.78 17.68 18.06
C PRO A 26 -14.96 17.15 19.26
N HIS A 27 -14.20 16.06 19.07
CA HIS A 27 -13.40 15.41 20.12
C HIS A 27 -11.89 15.69 20.01
N PHE A 28 -11.43 16.41 18.98
CA PHE A 28 -10.01 16.75 18.83
C PHE A 28 -9.67 18.05 19.55
N ALA A 29 -8.49 18.09 20.18
CA ALA A 29 -8.07 19.25 20.99
C ALA A 29 -7.75 20.51 20.15
N GLN A 30 -7.44 20.34 18.87
CA GLN A 30 -7.16 21.41 17.91
C GLN A 30 -7.90 21.13 16.60
N THR A 31 -8.41 22.18 15.96
CA THR A 31 -9.08 22.08 14.65
C THR A 31 -8.12 21.74 13.51
N GLU A 32 -6.82 22.02 13.67
CA GLU A 32 -5.76 21.72 12.69
C GLU A 32 -4.43 21.46 13.43
N PHE A 33 -3.80 20.31 13.17
CA PHE A 33 -2.54 19.90 13.79
C PHE A 33 -1.74 18.98 12.86
N SER A 34 -0.44 18.81 13.10
CA SER A 34 0.43 17.97 12.26
C SER A 34 1.29 17.04 13.12
N VAL A 35 1.36 15.74 12.80
CA VAL A 35 2.19 14.77 13.55
C VAL A 35 3.05 13.92 12.63
N VAL A 36 4.32 13.71 12.96
CA VAL A 36 5.20 12.81 12.17
C VAL A 36 4.97 11.36 12.60
N ARG A 37 4.91 10.45 11.63
CA ARG A 37 4.76 9.00 11.88
C ARG A 37 5.73 8.16 11.09
N GLN A 38 6.40 7.25 11.79
CA GLN A 38 7.23 6.21 11.23
C GLN A 38 6.38 5.05 10.73
N HIS A 39 6.89 4.31 9.74
CA HIS A 39 6.19 3.15 9.19
C HIS A 39 5.86 2.10 10.27
N GLU A 40 6.78 1.88 11.21
CA GLU A 40 6.61 0.98 12.34
C GLU A 40 5.40 1.33 13.23
N GLU A 41 5.03 2.61 13.33
CA GLU A 41 3.87 3.05 14.12
C GLU A 41 2.55 2.67 13.43
N PHE A 42 2.51 2.64 12.09
CA PHE A 42 1.35 2.12 11.35
C PHE A 42 1.18 0.62 11.56
N ILE A 43 2.29 -0.12 11.62
CA ILE A 43 2.28 -1.56 11.91
C ILE A 43 1.77 -1.81 13.33
N TRP A 44 2.27 -1.04 14.30
CA TRP A 44 1.78 -1.11 15.68
C TRP A 44 0.27 -0.83 15.76
N LEU A 45 -0.21 0.24 15.12
CA LEU A 45 -1.63 0.58 15.12
C LEU A 45 -2.48 -0.54 14.49
N HIS A 46 -2.04 -1.08 13.35
CA HIS A 46 -2.70 -2.22 12.71
C HIS A 46 -2.75 -3.44 13.64
N ASP A 47 -1.64 -3.79 14.28
CA ASP A 47 -1.57 -4.93 15.19
C ASP A 47 -2.47 -4.75 16.41
N ALA A 48 -2.55 -3.54 16.96
CA ALA A 48 -3.46 -3.21 18.05
C ALA A 48 -4.94 -3.46 17.67
N TYR A 49 -5.33 -3.17 16.42
CA TYR A 49 -6.67 -3.51 15.93
C TYR A 49 -6.88 -5.01 15.75
N VAL A 50 -5.89 -5.73 15.23
CA VAL A 50 -5.98 -7.17 14.96
C VAL A 50 -6.05 -7.97 16.26
N GLU A 51 -5.31 -7.55 17.29
CA GLU A 51 -5.22 -8.23 18.59
C GLU A 51 -6.39 -7.90 19.53
N ASN A 52 -7.18 -6.86 19.23
CA ASN A 52 -8.33 -6.48 20.04
C ASN A 52 -9.56 -7.36 19.75
N GLU A 53 -9.99 -8.13 20.75
CA GLU A 53 -11.17 -9.01 20.71
C GLU A 53 -12.49 -8.29 20.43
N GLU A 54 -12.60 -6.98 20.72
CA GLU A 54 -13.78 -6.18 20.37
C GLU A 54 -13.93 -6.00 18.86
N TYR A 55 -12.82 -6.05 18.12
CA TYR A 55 -12.78 -5.89 16.67
C TYR A 55 -12.63 -7.22 15.93
N ALA A 56 -12.74 -8.35 16.64
CA ALA A 56 -12.63 -9.70 16.06
C ALA A 56 -13.65 -9.97 14.93
N GLY A 57 -14.77 -9.23 14.94
CA GLY A 57 -15.86 -9.36 13.96
C GLY A 57 -15.78 -8.36 12.80
N LEU A 58 -14.66 -7.64 12.66
CA LEU A 58 -14.46 -6.60 11.66
C LEU A 58 -13.36 -6.97 10.64
N ILE A 59 -13.47 -6.49 9.39
CA ILE A 59 -12.36 -6.53 8.43
C ILE A 59 -11.43 -5.37 8.75
N ILE A 60 -10.29 -5.69 9.37
CA ILE A 60 -9.25 -4.69 9.66
C ILE A 60 -8.55 -4.33 8.33
N PRO A 61 -8.46 -3.04 7.97
CA PRO A 61 -7.77 -2.62 6.75
C PRO A 61 -6.33 -3.15 6.71
N PRO A 62 -5.84 -3.63 5.55
CA PRO A 62 -4.51 -4.21 5.48
C PRO A 62 -3.44 -3.17 5.81
N ALA A 63 -2.44 -3.58 6.60
CA ALA A 63 -1.29 -2.72 6.90
C ALA A 63 -0.65 -2.19 5.59
N PRO A 64 -0.24 -0.90 5.57
CA PRO A 64 0.49 -0.37 4.43
C PRO A 64 1.80 -1.17 4.26
N PRO A 65 2.27 -1.40 3.02
CA PRO A 65 3.49 -2.15 2.82
C PRO A 65 4.69 -1.31 3.26
N ARG A 66 5.77 -2.00 3.63
CA ARG A 66 7.02 -1.33 3.93
C ARG A 66 7.54 -0.61 2.68
N PRO A 67 7.93 0.67 2.79
CA PRO A 67 8.54 1.37 1.68
C PRO A 67 9.91 0.74 1.38
N ASP A 68 10.20 0.48 0.11
CA ASP A 68 11.52 0.05 -0.33
C ASP A 68 12.22 1.20 -1.06
N PHE A 69 13.23 1.78 -0.39
CA PHE A 69 14.07 2.84 -0.93
C PHE A 69 15.52 2.40 -1.08
N GLU A 70 15.83 1.11 -0.89
CA GLU A 70 17.20 0.62 -0.80
C GLU A 70 17.95 0.81 -2.12
N ALA A 71 17.32 0.41 -3.23
CA ALA A 71 17.88 0.59 -4.58
C ALA A 71 18.13 2.08 -4.92
N SER A 72 17.19 2.98 -4.58
CA SER A 72 17.36 4.41 -4.83
C SER A 72 18.46 5.03 -3.96
N ARG A 73 18.58 4.60 -2.70
CA ARG A 73 19.63 5.07 -1.77
C ARG A 73 21.02 4.60 -2.21
N GLU A 74 21.15 3.34 -2.62
CA GLU A 74 22.42 2.79 -3.10
C GLU A 74 22.89 3.49 -4.38
N LYS A 75 21.98 3.71 -5.34
CA LYS A 75 22.28 4.49 -6.55
C LYS A 75 22.70 5.93 -6.20
N LEU A 76 22.02 6.59 -5.25
CA LEU A 76 22.34 7.96 -4.82
C LEU A 76 23.74 8.02 -4.19
N GLN A 77 24.08 7.02 -3.38
CA GLN A 77 25.38 6.92 -2.73
C GLN A 77 26.50 6.70 -3.75
N LYS A 78 26.33 5.77 -4.70
CA LYS A 78 27.30 5.51 -5.78
C LYS A 78 27.51 6.74 -6.66
N LEU A 79 26.45 7.49 -6.94
CA LEU A 79 26.57 8.79 -7.62
C LEU A 79 27.41 9.77 -6.80
N GLY A 80 27.22 9.83 -5.47
CA GLY A 80 27.97 10.71 -4.58
C GLY A 80 29.46 10.36 -4.41
N GLU A 81 29.85 9.10 -4.63
CA GLU A 81 31.23 8.61 -4.52
C GLU A 81 32.10 8.97 -5.75
N GLY A 82 31.51 9.55 -6.79
CA GLY A 82 32.21 10.27 -7.86
C GLY A 82 33.02 9.39 -8.80
N ASP A 83 32.41 8.95 -9.90
CA ASP A 83 33.19 8.44 -11.04
C ASP A 83 33.76 9.62 -11.85
N SER A 84 35.09 9.69 -11.94
CA SER A 84 35.84 10.74 -12.65
C SER A 84 35.57 10.81 -14.16
N SER A 85 34.82 9.84 -14.70
CA SER A 85 34.46 9.74 -16.12
C SER A 85 33.22 10.55 -16.52
N ILE A 86 32.40 10.98 -15.56
CA ILE A 86 31.06 11.54 -15.82
C ILE A 86 31.11 13.06 -15.91
N THR A 87 30.54 13.64 -16.97
CA THR A 87 30.45 15.11 -17.09
C THR A 87 29.48 15.71 -16.06
N ARG A 88 29.66 16.99 -15.73
CA ARG A 88 28.76 17.70 -14.80
C ARG A 88 27.29 17.68 -15.25
N GLU A 89 27.06 17.70 -16.56
CA GLU A 89 25.73 17.68 -17.17
C GLU A 89 25.08 16.29 -17.08
N GLU A 90 25.84 15.23 -17.37
CA GLU A 90 25.39 13.85 -17.20
C GLU A 90 25.09 13.53 -15.73
N PHE A 91 25.95 14.00 -14.82
CA PHE A 91 25.74 13.87 -13.39
C PHE A 91 24.43 14.53 -12.94
N ALA A 92 24.18 15.77 -13.38
CA ALA A 92 22.95 16.48 -13.06
C ALA A 92 21.71 15.74 -13.57
N LYS A 93 21.78 15.18 -14.78
CA LYS A 93 20.69 14.41 -15.39
C LYS A 93 20.41 13.10 -14.64
N MET A 94 21.45 12.30 -14.33
CA MET A 94 21.30 11.06 -13.56
C MET A 94 20.74 11.31 -12.17
N LYS A 95 21.22 12.36 -11.50
CA LYS A 95 20.67 12.78 -10.21
C LYS A 95 19.18 13.13 -10.31
N GLN A 96 18.79 13.89 -11.32
CA GLN A 96 17.39 14.28 -11.53
C GLN A 96 16.49 13.07 -11.80
N GLU A 97 16.94 12.12 -12.63
CA GLU A 97 16.20 10.88 -12.92
C GLU A 97 16.01 10.04 -11.65
N LEU A 98 17.04 9.95 -10.81
CA LEU A 98 17.00 9.21 -9.56
C LEU A 98 16.11 9.86 -8.49
N GLU A 99 16.14 11.20 -8.39
CA GLU A 99 15.23 11.96 -7.53
C GLU A 99 13.77 11.78 -7.96
N ALA A 100 13.51 11.70 -9.28
CA ALA A 100 12.18 11.41 -9.80
C ALA A 100 11.72 9.97 -9.48
N GLU A 101 12.59 8.97 -9.62
CA GLU A 101 12.34 7.58 -9.23
C GLU A 101 12.00 7.49 -7.73
N TYR A 102 12.82 8.13 -6.88
CA TYR A 102 12.58 8.19 -5.45
C TYR A 102 11.23 8.85 -5.11
N LEU A 103 10.93 10.00 -5.73
CA LEU A 103 9.68 10.72 -5.49
C LEU A 103 8.44 9.91 -5.91
N ALA A 104 8.53 9.14 -7.00
CA ALA A 104 7.46 8.26 -7.44
C ALA A 104 7.18 7.16 -6.38
N ILE A 105 8.22 6.47 -5.91
CA ILE A 105 8.11 5.46 -4.84
C ILE A 105 7.55 6.09 -3.56
N PHE A 106 8.04 7.27 -3.19
CA PHE A 106 7.56 7.99 -2.02
C PHE A 106 6.07 8.33 -2.12
N LYS A 107 5.62 8.94 -3.23
CA LYS A 107 4.20 9.27 -3.45
C LYS A 107 3.31 8.04 -3.39
N LYS A 108 3.73 6.94 -4.04
CA LYS A 108 3.03 5.66 -4.00
C LYS A 108 2.90 5.16 -2.56
N THR A 109 4.01 5.17 -1.82
CA THR A 109 4.04 4.79 -0.42
C THR A 109 3.08 5.62 0.42
N VAL A 110 3.11 6.95 0.27
CA VAL A 110 2.23 7.87 0.99
C VAL A 110 0.77 7.55 0.70
N ALA A 111 0.40 7.37 -0.57
CA ALA A 111 -0.96 7.03 -0.95
C ALA A 111 -1.44 5.73 -0.29
N MET A 112 -0.57 4.72 -0.15
CA MET A 112 -0.94 3.47 0.52
C MET A 112 -1.16 3.62 2.03
N HIS A 113 -0.36 4.47 2.70
CA HIS A 113 -0.57 4.79 4.12
C HIS A 113 -1.82 5.65 4.32
N GLU A 114 -2.08 6.58 3.41
CA GLU A 114 -3.29 7.41 3.41
C GLU A 114 -4.54 6.53 3.28
N VAL A 115 -4.57 5.59 2.32
CA VAL A 115 -5.69 4.66 2.14
C VAL A 115 -5.96 3.87 3.42
N PHE A 116 -4.92 3.41 4.13
CA PHE A 116 -5.08 2.72 5.42
C PHE A 116 -5.78 3.60 6.46
N LEU A 117 -5.32 4.84 6.64
CA LEU A 117 -5.94 5.78 7.60
C LEU A 117 -7.36 6.19 7.19
N GLN A 118 -7.60 6.42 5.89
CA GLN A 118 -8.93 6.74 5.36
C GLN A 118 -9.90 5.58 5.62
N ARG A 119 -9.45 4.33 5.48
CA ARG A 119 -10.27 3.14 5.78
C ARG A 119 -10.64 3.06 7.25
N LEU A 120 -9.69 3.33 8.16
CA LEU A 120 -9.98 3.38 9.60
C LEU A 120 -10.97 4.51 9.93
N ALA A 121 -10.73 5.71 9.41
CA ALA A 121 -11.57 6.89 9.66
C ALA A 121 -13.00 6.76 9.09
N ALA A 122 -13.15 6.07 7.95
CA ALA A 122 -14.45 5.82 7.33
C ALA A 122 -15.28 4.75 8.05
N HIS A 123 -14.64 3.85 8.79
CA HIS A 123 -15.32 2.76 9.47
C HIS A 123 -16.05 3.28 10.73
N PRO A 124 -17.35 3.00 10.93
CA PRO A 124 -18.14 3.55 12.04
C PRO A 124 -17.58 3.28 13.44
N THR A 125 -17.07 2.05 13.66
CA THR A 125 -16.44 1.59 14.91
C THR A 125 -14.97 1.98 15.02
N LEU A 126 -14.11 1.57 14.08
CA LEU A 126 -12.65 1.76 14.17
C LEU A 126 -12.26 3.24 14.33
N ARG A 127 -12.95 4.17 13.66
CA ARG A 127 -12.67 5.62 13.79
C ARG A 127 -12.78 6.19 15.22
N ARG A 128 -13.38 5.45 16.15
CA ARG A 128 -13.57 5.84 17.56
C ARG A 128 -12.56 5.18 18.50
N ASP A 129 -11.64 4.38 17.98
CA ASP A 129 -10.62 3.70 18.78
C ASP A 129 -9.66 4.70 19.43
N HIS A 130 -9.30 4.43 20.68
CA HIS A 130 -8.40 5.31 21.45
C HIS A 130 -7.00 5.37 20.85
N ASN A 131 -6.43 4.22 20.44
CA ASN A 131 -5.09 4.17 19.86
C ASN A 131 -5.04 4.93 18.53
N PHE A 132 -6.13 4.94 17.77
CA PHE A 132 -6.24 5.74 16.55
C PHE A 132 -6.20 7.24 16.84
N PHE A 133 -6.90 7.73 17.87
CA PHE A 133 -6.80 9.14 18.27
C PHE A 133 -5.40 9.50 18.75
N VAL A 134 -4.78 8.67 19.60
CA VAL A 134 -3.40 8.86 20.06
C VAL A 134 -2.43 8.88 18.87
N PHE A 135 -2.60 7.95 17.93
CA PHE A 135 -1.83 7.89 16.70
C PHE A 135 -2.02 9.16 15.85
N LEU A 136 -3.17 9.82 15.86
CA LEU A 136 -3.36 11.04 15.10
C LEU A 136 -2.84 12.29 15.84
N GLU A 137 -3.01 12.39 17.15
CA GLU A 137 -2.76 13.66 17.87
C GLU A 137 -1.37 13.75 18.54
N TYR A 138 -0.76 12.63 18.93
CA TYR A 138 0.40 12.68 19.83
C TYR A 138 1.70 13.09 19.10
N GLY A 139 2.16 14.32 19.29
CA GLY A 139 3.28 14.90 18.52
C GLY A 139 4.68 14.78 19.15
N GLN A 140 4.86 14.19 20.34
CA GLN A 140 6.19 14.12 20.98
C GLN A 140 7.02 12.90 20.51
N ASP A 141 8.28 13.14 20.17
CA ASP A 141 9.31 12.11 19.97
C ASP A 141 9.61 11.39 21.30
N VAL A 142 8.96 10.25 21.54
CA VAL A 142 9.32 9.41 22.70
C VAL A 142 9.16 7.94 22.38
N SER A 143 10.08 7.14 22.90
CA SER A 143 10.01 5.68 22.99
C SER A 143 8.61 5.22 23.47
N TRP A 144 7.74 4.91 22.52
CA TRP A 144 6.31 4.57 22.70
C TRP A 144 6.08 3.41 23.68
N ALA A 145 7.11 2.56 23.89
CA ALA A 145 7.10 1.47 24.86
C ALA A 145 6.85 1.89 26.33
N ARG A 146 7.10 3.15 26.72
CA ARG A 146 6.85 3.63 28.09
C ARG A 146 5.48 4.27 28.30
N ALA A 147 4.84 4.79 27.26
CA ALA A 147 3.57 5.52 27.38
C ALA A 147 2.35 4.58 27.50
N LEU A 148 2.46 3.34 27.03
CA LEU A 148 1.31 2.43 26.89
C LEU A 148 1.41 1.14 27.74
N GLY A 149 2.36 1.06 28.66
CA GLY A 149 2.38 0.00 29.68
C GLY A 149 2.42 -1.44 29.15
N SER A 150 3.27 -1.76 28.17
CA SER A 150 3.48 -3.17 27.79
C SER A 150 4.31 -3.91 28.86
N PRO A 151 3.84 -5.07 29.37
CA PRO A 151 4.58 -5.88 30.32
C PRO A 151 5.53 -6.83 29.57
N SER A 152 6.66 -6.28 29.11
CA SER A 152 7.79 -7.10 28.63
C SER A 152 9.07 -6.54 29.20
N GLY A 153 9.34 -6.88 30.46
CA GLY A 153 10.62 -6.62 31.10
C GLY A 153 11.72 -7.52 30.55
N ALA A 154 12.73 -6.94 29.93
CA ALA A 154 14.10 -7.43 29.97
C ALA A 154 15.04 -6.25 29.69
N GLY A 155 15.84 -5.90 30.70
CA GLY A 155 16.73 -4.74 30.69
C GLY A 155 17.77 -4.77 29.58
N GLY A 156 18.12 -3.58 29.11
CA GLY A 156 19.23 -3.34 28.18
C GLY A 156 19.70 -1.90 28.31
N THR A 157 20.84 -1.73 28.95
CA THR A 157 21.57 -0.50 29.22
C THR A 157 21.92 0.30 27.96
N MET A 158 21.95 1.63 28.14
CA MET A 158 22.49 2.64 27.23
C MET A 158 23.88 2.27 26.69
N LEU A 159 24.05 2.33 25.36
CA LEU A 159 25.32 2.68 24.73
C LEU A 159 25.02 3.70 23.63
N GLY A 160 25.55 4.90 23.81
CA GLY A 160 25.41 6.02 22.90
C GLY A 160 26.28 5.89 21.66
N GLY A 161 25.96 6.75 20.69
CA GLY A 161 26.82 7.05 19.55
C GLY A 161 26.30 6.50 18.23
N LEU A 162 25.43 7.27 17.58
CA LEU A 162 25.39 7.48 16.13
C LEU A 162 24.42 8.66 15.88
N LYS A 163 24.99 9.84 15.57
CA LYS A 163 24.23 11.01 15.17
C LYS A 163 23.58 10.74 13.80
N PRO A 164 22.31 11.11 13.57
CA PRO A 164 21.73 11.08 12.24
C PRO A 164 22.46 12.08 11.34
N LEU A 165 22.74 11.67 10.11
CA LEU A 165 23.33 12.46 9.03
C LEU A 165 22.31 13.48 8.44
N SER A 166 21.65 14.26 9.29
CA SER A 166 20.69 15.30 8.88
C SER A 166 21.36 16.64 8.52
N HIS A 167 22.67 16.79 8.71
CA HIS A 167 23.35 18.09 8.65
C HIS A 167 24.13 18.42 7.34
N GLN A 168 23.81 17.79 6.20
CA GLN A 168 24.49 18.11 4.92
C GLN A 168 23.59 18.49 3.74
N LEU A 169 22.28 18.71 3.95
CA LEU A 169 21.35 19.00 2.84
C LEU A 169 20.79 20.44 2.78
N HIS A 170 21.36 21.40 3.49
CA HIS A 170 21.01 22.83 3.30
C HIS A 170 21.93 23.49 2.28
N LYS A 171 21.59 23.48 0.99
CA LYS A 171 22.01 24.54 0.04
C LYS A 171 21.45 24.49 -1.39
N TRP A 172 20.17 24.25 -1.67
CA TRP A 172 19.68 24.42 -3.07
C TRP A 172 18.27 25.01 -3.16
N HIS A 173 18.15 26.09 -3.95
CA HIS A 173 16.93 26.87 -4.20
C HIS A 173 16.48 26.64 -5.64
N VAL A 174 15.18 26.47 -5.90
CA VAL A 174 14.60 26.36 -7.26
C VAL A 174 13.32 27.23 -7.33
N PRO A 175 13.12 28.07 -8.37
CA PRO A 175 12.01 29.04 -8.45
C PRO A 175 10.72 28.44 -9.02
N GLY A 176 9.58 29.05 -8.66
CA GLY A 176 8.23 28.57 -8.96
C GLY A 176 7.59 29.07 -10.27
N VAL A 177 6.45 28.44 -10.61
CA VAL A 177 5.41 28.80 -11.60
C VAL A 177 4.14 28.05 -11.13
N GLY A 178 2.87 28.49 -11.16
CA GLY A 178 2.12 29.58 -11.78
C GLY A 178 0.70 29.02 -12.05
N SER A 179 -0.35 29.71 -11.59
CA SER A 179 -1.76 29.26 -11.50
C SER A 179 -2.52 29.22 -12.85
N ALA A 180 -3.52 28.33 -13.00
CA ALA A 180 -4.66 28.49 -13.92
C ALA A 180 -5.92 27.68 -13.49
N ASN A 181 -7.09 28.31 -13.66
CA ASN A 181 -8.45 27.94 -13.21
C ASN A 181 -9.15 26.81 -14.01
N ALA A 182 -10.01 26.00 -13.36
CA ALA A 182 -11.37 25.60 -13.83
C ALA A 182 -12.13 24.61 -12.89
N LEU A 183 -13.38 24.99 -12.55
CA LEU A 183 -14.61 24.23 -12.21
C LEU A 183 -14.73 23.33 -10.93
N PRO A 184 -15.94 23.22 -10.32
CA PRO A 184 -16.13 22.62 -9.01
C PRO A 184 -16.34 21.10 -9.13
N ASN A 185 -15.29 20.36 -8.88
CA ASN A 185 -15.38 18.97 -8.43
C ASN A 185 -14.39 18.80 -7.28
N ILE A 186 -14.84 18.16 -6.20
CA ILE A 186 -14.11 17.92 -4.97
C ILE A 186 -12.74 17.30 -5.32
N THR A 187 -11.71 18.11 -5.25
CA THR A 187 -10.31 17.75 -5.48
C THR A 187 -9.65 17.65 -4.12
N LEU A 188 -9.37 16.42 -3.68
CA LEU A 188 -8.43 16.16 -2.60
C LEU A 188 -7.03 16.49 -3.13
N SER A 189 -6.33 17.46 -2.52
CA SER A 189 -4.93 17.76 -2.84
C SER A 189 -4.01 16.70 -2.23
N PRO A 190 -2.89 16.34 -2.90
CA PRO A 190 -2.00 15.30 -2.43
C PRO A 190 -1.33 15.70 -1.11
N CYS A 191 -1.46 14.81 -0.13
CA CYS A 191 -0.97 14.98 1.22
C CYS A 191 0.49 14.58 1.30
N VAL A 192 1.33 15.36 1.98
CA VAL A 192 2.72 14.96 2.20
C VAL A 192 2.82 14.27 3.55
N LEU A 193 3.02 12.95 3.51
CA LEU A 193 3.19 12.13 4.70
C LEU A 193 4.68 11.92 4.95
N GLN A 194 5.24 12.47 6.03
CA GLN A 194 6.65 12.25 6.38
C GLN A 194 6.83 10.84 6.93
N LEU A 195 7.35 9.92 6.09
CA LEU A 195 7.76 8.59 6.52
C LEU A 195 9.27 8.56 6.74
N SER A 196 9.69 8.42 7.99
CA SER A 196 11.03 7.93 8.31
C SER A 196 10.99 6.41 8.45
N VAL A 197 11.77 5.71 7.62
CA VAL A 197 11.92 4.25 7.71
C VAL A 197 13.22 3.95 8.43
N ARG A 198 13.15 3.28 9.59
CA ARG A 198 14.32 2.78 10.31
C ARG A 198 14.73 1.41 9.75
N GLY A 199 16.05 1.16 9.63
CA GLY A 199 16.58 -0.16 9.28
C GLY A 199 16.30 -1.19 10.37
N LYS A 200 15.97 -2.43 9.98
CA LYS A 200 15.58 -3.51 10.91
C LYS A 200 16.78 -4.04 11.71
N ASN A 201 16.57 -4.38 12.98
CA ASN A 201 17.52 -5.18 13.76
C ASN A 201 17.29 -6.70 13.54
N ARG A 202 18.35 -7.51 13.62
CA ARG A 202 18.34 -8.98 13.35
C ARG A 202 17.25 -9.78 14.10
N LYS A 203 16.77 -9.29 15.25
CA LYS A 203 15.70 -9.90 16.06
C LYS A 203 14.28 -9.64 15.51
N GLU A 204 14.05 -8.51 14.84
CA GLU A 204 12.74 -8.15 14.24
C GLU A 204 12.47 -8.94 12.95
N LEU A 205 13.54 -9.35 12.26
CA LEU A 205 13.47 -10.24 11.10
C LEU A 205 12.91 -11.62 11.47
N LEU A 206 13.22 -12.10 12.69
CA LEU A 206 12.80 -13.42 13.17
C LEU A 206 11.34 -13.43 13.65
N GLY A 207 10.88 -12.34 14.27
CA GLY A 207 9.48 -12.20 14.71
C GLY A 207 8.46 -12.22 13.56
N GLY A 208 8.81 -11.62 12.41
CA GLY A 208 7.99 -11.65 11.21
C GLY A 208 7.86 -13.04 10.56
N PHE A 209 8.86 -13.91 10.74
CA PHE A 209 8.84 -15.28 10.23
C PHE A 209 7.87 -16.18 11.03
N LEU A 210 7.77 -16.00 12.36
CA LEU A 210 6.87 -16.81 13.19
C LEU A 210 5.39 -16.49 12.96
N ARG A 211 5.02 -15.22 12.70
CA ARG A 211 3.64 -14.82 12.36
C ARG A 211 3.16 -15.44 11.03
N ASN A 212 4.06 -15.67 10.08
CA ASN A 212 3.71 -16.24 8.78
C ASN A 212 3.53 -17.77 8.81
N ILE A 213 4.25 -18.48 9.70
CA ILE A 213 4.16 -19.93 9.83
C ILE A 213 2.82 -20.36 10.48
N VAL A 214 2.31 -19.59 11.45
CA VAL A 214 0.99 -19.83 12.06
C VAL A 214 -0.16 -19.69 11.04
N LYS A 215 -0.05 -18.75 10.09
CA LYS A 215 -1.06 -18.51 9.05
C LYS A 215 -1.22 -19.66 8.03
N SER A 216 -0.16 -20.43 7.76
CA SER A 216 -0.20 -21.55 6.80
C SER A 216 -0.86 -22.80 7.41
N ALA A 217 -0.63 -23.06 8.71
CA ALA A 217 -1.37 -24.09 9.44
C ALA A 217 -2.86 -23.71 9.59
N ASP A 218 -3.17 -22.42 9.71
CA ASP A 218 -4.54 -21.90 9.85
C ASP A 218 -5.40 -22.04 8.57
N GLU A 219 -4.82 -22.08 7.37
CA GLU A 219 -5.58 -22.28 6.12
C GLU A 219 -6.00 -23.75 5.94
N ALA A 220 -5.13 -24.68 6.34
CA ALA A 220 -5.47 -26.10 6.51
C ALA A 220 -6.48 -26.30 7.65
N LEU A 221 -6.48 -25.43 8.67
CA LEU A 221 -7.42 -25.46 9.79
C LEU A 221 -8.79 -24.91 9.40
N ILE A 222 -8.86 -23.84 8.60
CA ILE A 222 -10.09 -23.42 7.91
C ILE A 222 -10.62 -24.62 7.14
N THR A 223 -9.83 -25.19 6.23
CA THR A 223 -10.24 -26.34 5.40
C THR A 223 -10.61 -27.59 6.22
N SER A 224 -9.96 -27.89 7.35
CA SER A 224 -10.27 -29.03 8.21
C SER A 224 -11.43 -28.78 9.18
N MET A 225 -11.71 -27.53 9.53
CA MET A 225 -12.93 -27.11 10.24
C MET A 225 -14.18 -27.07 9.33
N SER A 226 -14.06 -27.47 8.06
CA SER A 226 -15.22 -27.84 7.23
C SER A 226 -16.04 -29.00 7.79
N GLY A 227 -15.48 -29.78 8.73
CA GLY A 227 -16.21 -30.77 9.50
C GLY A 227 -17.15 -30.19 10.57
N LEU A 228 -17.01 -28.91 10.92
CA LEU A 228 -18.07 -28.18 11.63
C LEU A 228 -19.14 -27.85 10.60
N LYS A 229 -20.36 -28.32 10.82
CA LYS A 229 -21.49 -28.04 9.94
C LYS A 229 -21.81 -26.55 10.08
N GLU A 230 -21.29 -25.70 9.18
CA GLU A 230 -21.77 -24.33 9.06
C GLU A 230 -23.26 -24.44 8.67
N VAL A 231 -24.14 -24.06 9.59
CA VAL A 231 -25.59 -24.15 9.39
C VAL A 231 -26.11 -22.91 8.65
N ASP A 232 -25.27 -21.88 8.52
CA ASP A 232 -25.61 -20.62 7.88
C ASP A 232 -25.14 -20.60 6.42
N ASP A 233 -26.12 -20.73 5.50
CA ASP A 233 -25.92 -20.72 4.05
C ASP A 233 -25.13 -19.49 3.55
N PHE A 234 -25.30 -18.33 4.19
CA PHE A 234 -24.60 -17.12 3.77
C PHE A 234 -23.10 -17.24 4.04
N PHE A 235 -22.70 -17.72 5.22
CA PHE A 235 -21.27 -17.86 5.55
C PHE A 235 -20.60 -18.98 4.78
N GLU A 236 -21.31 -20.08 4.49
CA GLU A 236 -20.78 -21.13 3.61
C GLU A 236 -20.51 -20.60 2.19
N HIS A 237 -21.46 -19.85 1.64
CA HIS A 237 -21.31 -19.22 0.32
C HIS A 237 -20.16 -18.21 0.29
N GLU A 238 -20.13 -17.26 1.23
CA GLU A 238 -19.10 -16.21 1.29
C GLU A 238 -17.70 -16.79 1.50
N ARG A 239 -17.59 -17.87 2.28
CA ARG A 239 -16.33 -18.58 2.47
C ARG A 239 -15.82 -19.21 1.17
N THR A 240 -16.69 -19.95 0.47
CA THR A 240 -16.34 -20.57 -0.82
C THR A 240 -15.91 -19.51 -1.82
N PHE A 241 -16.70 -18.43 -1.91
CA PHE A 241 -16.41 -17.28 -2.75
C PHE A 241 -15.06 -16.63 -2.40
N LEU A 242 -14.79 -16.36 -1.12
CA LEU A 242 -13.56 -15.67 -0.70
C LEU A 242 -12.30 -16.50 -0.93
N LEU A 243 -12.35 -17.83 -0.73
CA LEU A 243 -11.21 -18.71 -1.00
C LEU A 243 -10.86 -18.73 -2.49
N GLU A 244 -11.88 -18.85 -3.34
CA GLU A 244 -11.69 -18.81 -4.79
C GLU A 244 -11.23 -17.42 -5.26
N TYR A 245 -11.89 -16.36 -4.79
CA TYR A 245 -11.56 -14.99 -5.11
C TYR A 245 -10.12 -14.64 -4.70
N HIS A 246 -9.69 -15.03 -3.50
CA HIS A 246 -8.34 -14.77 -2.99
C HIS A 246 -7.27 -15.44 -3.87
N THR A 247 -7.50 -16.69 -4.29
CA THR A 247 -6.60 -17.39 -5.21
C THR A 247 -6.51 -16.65 -6.55
N ARG A 248 -7.65 -16.31 -7.14
CA ARG A 248 -7.72 -15.61 -8.44
C ARG A 248 -7.06 -14.23 -8.38
N ILE A 249 -7.27 -13.46 -7.32
CA ILE A 249 -6.70 -12.11 -7.19
C ILE A 249 -5.18 -12.16 -6.97
N ARG A 250 -4.68 -13.13 -6.19
CA ARG A 250 -3.24 -13.36 -6.02
C ARG A 250 -2.59 -13.71 -7.35
N ASP A 251 -3.18 -14.62 -8.11
CA ASP A 251 -2.63 -15.03 -9.40
C ASP A 251 -2.70 -13.89 -10.44
N ALA A 252 -3.75 -13.07 -10.39
CA ALA A 252 -3.86 -11.86 -11.22
C ALA A 252 -2.78 -10.83 -10.86
N CYS A 253 -2.51 -10.61 -9.57
CA CYS A 253 -1.44 -9.74 -9.09
C CYS A 253 -0.08 -10.18 -9.65
N LEU A 254 0.25 -11.48 -9.53
CA LEU A 254 1.51 -12.03 -10.06
C LEU A 254 1.63 -11.88 -11.57
N ARG A 255 0.52 -12.01 -12.32
CA ARG A 255 0.52 -11.78 -13.77
C ARG A 255 0.73 -10.31 -14.11
N ALA A 256 0.06 -9.40 -13.40
CA ALA A 256 0.25 -7.96 -13.60
C ALA A 256 1.69 -7.53 -13.34
N ASP A 257 2.33 -8.05 -12.27
CA ASP A 257 3.73 -7.77 -11.98
C ASP A 257 4.68 -8.27 -13.10
N ARG A 258 4.36 -9.41 -13.74
CA ARG A 258 5.10 -9.90 -14.92
C ARG A 258 4.93 -8.99 -16.13
N VAL A 259 3.71 -8.48 -16.38
CA VAL A 259 3.46 -7.51 -17.46
C VAL A 259 4.26 -6.23 -17.22
N MET A 260 4.34 -5.75 -15.97
CA MET A 260 5.14 -4.58 -15.62
C MET A 260 6.62 -4.80 -15.90
N GLN A 261 7.13 -5.99 -15.58
CA GLN A 261 8.50 -6.37 -15.90
C GLN A 261 8.74 -6.43 -17.42
N SER A 262 7.78 -6.95 -18.19
CA SER A 262 7.87 -6.98 -19.66
C SER A 262 7.91 -5.59 -20.28
N HIS A 263 7.07 -4.65 -19.83
CA HIS A 263 7.11 -3.26 -20.30
C HIS A 263 8.47 -2.61 -19.99
N LYS A 264 9.02 -2.87 -18.81
CA LYS A 264 10.36 -2.38 -18.45
C LYS A 264 11.45 -2.94 -19.38
N CYS A 265 11.44 -4.26 -19.61
CA CYS A 265 12.39 -4.89 -20.54
C CYS A 265 12.25 -4.30 -21.96
N LEU A 266 11.02 -4.10 -22.45
CA LEU A 266 10.79 -3.51 -23.77
C LEU A 266 11.30 -2.06 -23.86
N ALA A 267 11.10 -1.26 -22.81
CA ALA A 267 11.67 0.08 -22.72
C ALA A 267 13.21 0.05 -22.71
N ASP A 268 13.80 -0.90 -21.99
CA ASP A 268 15.26 -1.07 -21.94
C ASP A 268 15.83 -1.51 -23.29
N ASP A 269 15.13 -2.37 -24.05
CA ASP A 269 15.52 -2.83 -25.39
C ASP A 269 15.55 -1.69 -26.43
N TYR A 270 14.72 -0.66 -26.25
CA TYR A 270 14.76 0.52 -27.14
C TYR A 270 16.03 1.36 -27.00
N ILE A 271 16.75 1.27 -25.87
CA ILE A 271 17.99 2.02 -25.62
C ILE A 271 19.10 1.61 -26.61
N PRO A 272 19.52 0.34 -26.70
CA PRO A 272 20.56 -0.06 -27.65
C PRO A 272 20.12 0.11 -29.11
N MET A 273 18.82 -0.05 -29.44
CA MET A 273 18.32 0.19 -30.80
C MET A 273 18.50 1.65 -31.21
N SER A 274 18.08 2.58 -30.35
CA SER A 274 18.26 4.03 -30.53
C SER A 274 19.74 4.40 -30.69
N ALA A 275 20.60 3.88 -29.82
CA ALA A 275 22.03 4.16 -29.85
C ALA A 275 22.70 3.63 -31.13
N ALA A 276 22.37 2.41 -31.56
CA ALA A 276 22.90 1.82 -32.78
C ALA A 276 22.51 2.62 -34.03
N LEU A 277 21.23 3.01 -34.13
CA LEU A 277 20.73 3.85 -35.22
C LEU A 277 21.36 5.24 -35.22
N SER A 278 21.56 5.83 -34.03
CA SER A 278 22.27 7.10 -33.91
C SER A 278 23.71 6.99 -34.41
N SER A 279 24.42 5.94 -34.01
CA SER A 279 25.79 5.67 -34.47
C SER A 279 25.86 5.52 -35.99
N LEU A 280 24.97 4.72 -36.60
CA LEU A 280 24.89 4.58 -38.05
C LEU A 280 24.65 5.92 -38.73
N GLY A 281 23.70 6.72 -38.23
CA GLY A 281 23.44 8.06 -38.76
C GLY A 281 24.62 9.03 -38.65
N THR A 282 25.48 8.90 -37.63
CA THR A 282 26.68 9.75 -37.51
C THR A 282 27.80 9.37 -38.48
N GLN A 283 27.87 8.08 -38.86
CA GLN A 283 28.89 7.56 -39.78
C GLN A 283 28.46 7.67 -41.25
N GLU A 284 27.15 7.70 -41.52
CA GLU A 284 26.59 7.79 -42.86
C GLU A 284 26.84 9.18 -43.47
N VAL A 285 27.36 9.20 -44.70
CA VAL A 285 27.66 10.43 -45.46
C VAL A 285 26.59 10.77 -46.51
N ASN A 286 25.69 9.83 -46.81
CA ASN A 286 24.66 9.98 -47.82
C ASN A 286 23.30 10.42 -47.26
N GLN A 287 22.28 10.47 -48.12
CA GLN A 287 20.91 10.87 -47.77
C GLN A 287 20.30 10.03 -46.62
N LEU A 288 20.73 8.77 -46.44
CA LEU A 288 20.25 7.88 -45.38
C LEU A 288 20.61 8.33 -43.95
N LYS A 289 21.54 9.27 -43.79
CA LYS A 289 21.89 9.86 -42.49
C LYS A 289 20.65 10.36 -41.74
N THR A 290 19.80 11.12 -42.43
CA THR A 290 18.61 11.71 -41.82
C THR A 290 17.61 10.63 -41.40
N SER A 291 17.42 9.62 -42.24
CA SER A 291 16.58 8.45 -41.95
C SER A 291 17.02 7.71 -40.68
N PHE A 292 18.31 7.40 -40.53
CA PHE A 292 18.82 6.73 -39.33
C PHE A 292 18.62 7.54 -38.06
N LEU A 293 18.93 8.84 -38.11
CA LEU A 293 18.73 9.74 -36.97
C LEU A 293 17.24 9.88 -36.60
N LYS A 294 16.34 9.88 -37.58
CA LYS A 294 14.88 9.91 -37.35
C LYS A 294 14.36 8.63 -36.72
N LEU A 295 14.89 7.46 -37.13
CA LEU A 295 14.55 6.18 -36.51
C LEU A 295 15.08 6.10 -35.07
N ALA A 296 16.31 6.58 -34.82
CA ALA A 296 16.84 6.67 -33.45
C ALA A 296 15.94 7.53 -32.54
N GLU A 297 15.53 8.71 -33.04
CA GLU A 297 14.61 9.60 -32.34
C GLU A 297 13.25 8.94 -32.05
N LEU A 298 12.74 8.13 -32.99
CA LEU A 298 11.51 7.35 -32.79
C LEU A 298 11.67 6.36 -31.62
N PHE A 299 12.75 5.58 -31.57
CA PHE A 299 12.95 4.59 -30.51
C PHE A 299 13.09 5.24 -29.12
N GLU A 300 13.73 6.40 -28.98
CA GLU A 300 13.72 7.13 -27.71
C GLU A 300 12.33 7.62 -27.31
N ARG A 301 11.52 8.06 -28.27
CA ARG A 301 10.14 8.48 -28.00
C ARG A 301 9.26 7.29 -27.61
N LEU A 302 9.45 6.13 -28.27
CA LEU A 302 8.78 4.88 -27.91
C LEU A 302 9.18 4.41 -26.52
N ARG A 303 10.46 4.47 -26.15
CA ARG A 303 10.93 4.19 -24.79
C ARG A 303 10.22 5.01 -23.71
N LYS A 304 10.13 6.33 -23.91
CA LYS A 304 9.44 7.22 -22.98
C LYS A 304 7.94 6.92 -22.91
N LEU A 305 7.32 6.56 -24.03
CA LEU A 305 5.92 6.16 -24.07
C LEU A 305 5.72 4.86 -23.32
N GLU A 306 6.56 3.85 -23.56
CA GLU A 306 6.52 2.54 -22.92
C GLU A 306 6.67 2.64 -21.39
N GLY A 307 7.62 3.44 -20.91
CA GLY A 307 7.76 3.71 -19.48
C GLY A 307 6.52 4.39 -18.87
N ARG A 308 5.78 5.19 -19.65
CA ARG A 308 4.50 5.77 -19.22
C ARG A 308 3.39 4.72 -19.20
N VAL A 309 3.31 3.83 -20.19
CA VAL A 309 2.38 2.67 -20.18
C VAL A 309 2.57 1.88 -18.90
N ALA A 310 3.82 1.47 -18.62
CA ALA A 310 4.16 0.71 -17.41
C ALA A 310 3.72 1.43 -16.12
N SER A 311 4.01 2.73 -16.00
CA SER A 311 3.70 3.50 -14.79
C SER A 311 2.18 3.66 -14.59
N ASP A 312 1.45 3.95 -15.67
CA ASP A 312 0.01 4.16 -15.65
C ASP A 312 -0.74 2.84 -15.36
N GLU A 313 -0.29 1.72 -15.94
CA GLU A 313 -0.86 0.39 -15.67
C GLU A 313 -0.52 -0.10 -14.26
N ASP A 314 0.72 0.11 -13.76
CA ASP A 314 1.09 -0.24 -12.38
C ASP A 314 0.18 0.46 -11.37
N LEU A 315 -0.12 1.74 -11.61
CA LEU A 315 -0.98 2.56 -10.75
C LEU A 315 -2.45 2.12 -10.78
N LYS A 316 -2.99 1.78 -11.95
CA LYS A 316 -4.43 1.48 -12.09
C LYS A 316 -4.78 0.02 -11.92
N LEU A 317 -3.90 -0.88 -12.35
CA LEU A 317 -4.14 -2.31 -12.29
C LEU A 317 -3.39 -2.94 -11.12
N SER A 318 -2.07 -2.91 -11.16
CA SER A 318 -1.24 -3.70 -10.24
C SER A 318 -1.41 -3.26 -8.78
N ASP A 319 -1.47 -1.96 -8.50
CA ASP A 319 -1.72 -1.43 -7.15
C ASP A 319 -3.10 -1.80 -6.61
N MET A 320 -4.13 -1.74 -7.46
CA MET A 320 -5.48 -2.17 -7.10
C MET A 320 -5.49 -3.67 -6.76
N LEU A 321 -4.87 -4.51 -7.60
CA LEU A 321 -4.80 -5.96 -7.37
C LEU A 321 -4.05 -6.27 -6.07
N ARG A 322 -2.90 -5.63 -5.81
CA ARG A 322 -2.13 -5.78 -4.56
C ARG A 322 -2.90 -5.35 -3.32
N TYR A 323 -3.71 -4.30 -3.43
CA TYR A 323 -4.58 -3.87 -2.33
C TYR A 323 -5.64 -4.94 -2.02
N TYR A 324 -6.41 -5.37 -3.02
CA TYR A 324 -7.50 -6.33 -2.79
C TYR A 324 -7.03 -7.78 -2.54
N MET A 325 -5.82 -8.14 -2.95
CA MET A 325 -5.17 -9.37 -2.48
C MET A 325 -4.98 -9.35 -0.95
N ARG A 326 -4.57 -8.23 -0.37
CA ARG A 326 -4.39 -8.09 1.08
C ARG A 326 -5.72 -7.87 1.81
N ASP A 327 -6.65 -7.10 1.23
CA ASP A 327 -7.98 -6.88 1.79
C ASP A 327 -8.81 -8.18 1.81
N SER A 328 -8.66 -9.05 0.79
CA SER A 328 -9.27 -10.39 0.80
C SER A 328 -8.67 -11.33 1.84
N GLN A 329 -7.37 -11.19 2.14
CA GLN A 329 -6.77 -11.92 3.25
C GLN A 329 -7.36 -11.46 4.59
N ALA A 330 -7.55 -10.15 4.80
CA ALA A 330 -8.21 -9.64 5.99
C ALA A 330 -9.67 -10.13 6.13
N ALA A 331 -10.39 -10.28 5.01
CA ALA A 331 -11.71 -10.88 4.98
C ALA A 331 -11.70 -12.38 5.34
N LYS A 332 -10.70 -13.14 4.88
CA LYS A 332 -10.47 -14.53 5.31
C LYS A 332 -10.16 -14.61 6.82
N ASP A 333 -9.33 -13.71 7.33
CA ASP A 333 -8.97 -13.65 8.75
C ASP A 333 -10.19 -13.33 9.64
N LEU A 334 -11.15 -12.54 9.15
CA LEU A 334 -12.46 -12.37 9.79
C LEU A 334 -13.26 -13.68 9.85
N LEU A 335 -13.44 -14.36 8.72
CA LEU A 335 -14.17 -15.64 8.69
C LEU A 335 -13.54 -16.67 9.61
N TYR A 336 -12.21 -16.67 9.71
CA TYR A 336 -11.48 -17.54 10.62
C TYR A 336 -11.76 -17.24 12.09
N ARG A 337 -11.70 -15.97 12.50
CA ARG A 337 -12.03 -15.55 13.87
C ARG A 337 -13.47 -15.92 14.23
N ARG A 338 -14.43 -15.73 13.32
CA ARG A 338 -15.82 -16.18 13.51
C ARG A 338 -15.91 -17.70 13.68
N LEU A 339 -15.21 -18.48 12.85
CA LEU A 339 -15.23 -19.93 12.90
C LEU A 339 -14.63 -20.49 14.21
N ARG A 340 -13.57 -19.87 14.74
CA ARG A 340 -13.06 -20.20 16.08
C ARG A 340 -14.11 -19.95 17.16
N ALA A 341 -14.83 -18.84 17.10
CA ALA A 341 -15.90 -18.56 18.06
C ALA A 341 -17.07 -19.58 17.97
N LEU A 342 -17.38 -20.08 16.77
CA LEU A 342 -18.34 -21.18 16.59
C LEU A 342 -17.84 -22.46 17.28
N ALA A 343 -16.57 -22.82 17.09
CA ALA A 343 -16.00 -24.00 17.73
C ALA A 343 -15.98 -23.89 19.26
N ASP A 344 -15.64 -22.72 19.80
CA ASP A 344 -15.70 -22.43 21.23
C ASP A 344 -17.13 -22.62 21.76
N TYR A 345 -18.13 -22.13 21.01
CA TYR A 345 -19.54 -22.27 21.34
C TYR A 345 -20.00 -23.74 21.34
N GLU A 346 -19.68 -24.51 20.30
CA GLU A 346 -20.02 -25.94 20.25
C GLU A 346 -19.35 -26.75 21.37
N ASN A 347 -18.10 -26.43 21.70
CA ASN A 347 -17.37 -27.06 22.78
C ASN A 347 -18.01 -26.74 24.13
N ALA A 348 -18.42 -25.49 24.36
CA ALA A 348 -19.16 -25.09 25.56
C ALA A 348 -20.53 -25.79 25.64
N ASN A 349 -21.22 -25.97 24.50
CA ASN A 349 -22.48 -26.71 24.44
C ASN A 349 -22.29 -28.19 24.82
N LYS A 350 -21.28 -28.87 24.26
CA LYS A 350 -20.93 -30.26 24.63
C LYS A 350 -20.54 -30.38 26.12
N ALA A 351 -19.86 -29.37 26.67
CA ALA A 351 -19.50 -29.33 28.08
C ALA A 351 -20.75 -29.17 28.98
N LEU A 352 -21.70 -28.33 28.59
CA LEU A 352 -22.99 -28.17 29.28
C LEU A 352 -23.80 -29.47 29.28
N ASP A 353 -23.87 -30.18 28.16
CA ASP A 353 -24.57 -31.48 28.09
C ASP A 353 -23.92 -32.53 29.03
N LYS A 354 -22.58 -32.55 29.10
CA LYS A 354 -21.84 -33.39 30.06
C LYS A 354 -22.10 -33.00 31.51
N ALA A 355 -22.18 -31.70 31.82
CA ALA A 355 -22.50 -31.21 33.16
C ALA A 355 -23.92 -31.60 33.58
N ARG A 356 -24.89 -31.48 32.66
CA ARG A 356 -26.30 -31.88 32.85
C ARG A 356 -26.43 -33.38 33.12
N THR A 357 -25.79 -34.22 32.30
CA THR A 357 -25.81 -35.69 32.46
C THR A 357 -25.16 -36.15 33.77
N ARG A 358 -24.15 -35.44 34.27
CA ARG A 358 -23.48 -35.72 35.56
C ARG A 358 -24.14 -35.03 36.76
N ASN A 359 -25.14 -34.18 36.52
CA ASN A 359 -25.78 -33.30 37.49
C ASN A 359 -24.79 -32.52 38.38
N ARG A 360 -23.69 -32.06 37.79
CA ARG A 360 -22.58 -31.38 38.49
C ARG A 360 -22.15 -30.14 37.70
N GLU A 361 -21.95 -29.02 38.40
CA GLU A 361 -21.43 -27.76 37.83
C GLU A 361 -22.28 -27.19 36.67
N VAL A 362 -23.56 -27.55 36.59
CA VAL A 362 -24.48 -27.17 35.49
C VAL A 362 -24.56 -25.65 35.30
N ARG A 363 -24.73 -24.88 36.39
CA ARG A 363 -24.85 -23.42 36.33
C ARG A 363 -23.61 -22.75 35.73
N THR A 364 -22.42 -23.24 36.08
CA THR A 364 -21.15 -22.70 35.57
C THR A 364 -21.00 -23.02 34.08
N ALA A 365 -21.28 -24.26 33.67
CA ALA A 365 -21.23 -24.65 32.26
C ALA A 365 -22.26 -23.88 31.41
N GLU A 366 -23.45 -23.62 31.97
CA GLU A 366 -24.50 -22.84 31.31
C GLU A 366 -24.09 -21.38 31.12
N SER A 367 -23.53 -20.74 32.15
CA SER A 367 -23.00 -19.38 32.03
C SER A 367 -21.88 -19.27 30.98
N ASN A 368 -21.00 -20.28 30.88
CA ASN A 368 -19.93 -20.30 29.89
C ASN A 368 -20.48 -20.48 28.46
N GLN A 369 -21.43 -21.40 28.27
CA GLN A 369 -22.10 -21.60 26.98
C GLN A 369 -22.80 -20.32 26.52
N GLN A 370 -23.50 -19.61 27.41
CA GLN A 370 -24.15 -18.34 27.09
C GLN A 370 -23.15 -17.26 26.68
N LEU A 371 -21.98 -17.20 27.32
CA LEU A 371 -20.92 -16.25 26.95
C LEU A 371 -20.38 -16.55 25.55
N CYS A 372 -20.08 -17.81 25.24
CA CYS A 372 -19.62 -18.22 23.91
C CYS A 372 -20.68 -17.97 22.83
N CYS A 373 -21.96 -18.24 23.13
CA CYS A 373 -23.10 -17.96 22.25
C CYS A 373 -23.16 -16.49 21.85
N ARG A 374 -23.20 -15.59 22.85
CA ARG A 374 -23.25 -14.14 22.62
C ARG A 374 -22.05 -13.64 21.83
N ARG A 375 -20.85 -14.19 22.08
CA ARG A 375 -19.64 -13.83 21.32
C ARG A 375 -19.79 -14.26 19.86
N PHE A 376 -20.20 -15.50 19.60
CA PHE A 376 -20.39 -16.00 18.23
C PHE A 376 -21.47 -15.23 17.46
N GLU A 377 -22.61 -14.94 18.08
CA GLU A 377 -23.71 -14.16 17.49
C GLU A 377 -23.23 -12.75 17.11
N ARG A 378 -22.61 -12.03 18.07
CA ARG A 378 -22.07 -10.68 17.84
C ARG A 378 -21.06 -10.64 16.68
N LEU A 379 -20.15 -11.61 16.62
CA LEU A 379 -19.17 -11.70 15.54
C LEU A 379 -19.84 -12.01 14.20
N SER A 380 -20.87 -12.85 14.20
CA SER A 380 -21.61 -13.19 12.98
C SER A 380 -22.35 -11.98 12.43
N ASP A 381 -23.04 -11.21 13.28
CA ASP A 381 -23.76 -10.01 12.86
C ASP A 381 -22.84 -8.97 12.22
N SER A 382 -21.71 -8.65 12.86
CA SER A 382 -20.76 -7.69 12.32
C SER A 382 -20.03 -8.24 11.09
N ALA A 383 -19.69 -9.54 11.07
CA ALA A 383 -19.00 -10.15 9.93
C ALA A 383 -19.86 -10.12 8.67
N LYS A 384 -21.18 -10.36 8.80
CA LYS A 384 -22.12 -10.30 7.68
C LYS A 384 -22.13 -8.92 7.04
N GLN A 385 -22.23 -7.87 7.86
CA GLN A 385 -22.18 -6.49 7.37
C GLN A 385 -20.84 -6.17 6.70
N GLU A 386 -19.71 -6.57 7.30
CA GLU A 386 -18.39 -6.31 6.74
C GLU A 386 -18.15 -7.00 5.40
N LEU A 387 -18.64 -8.23 5.21
CA LEU A 387 -18.54 -8.96 3.94
C LEU A 387 -19.36 -8.27 2.84
N MET A 388 -20.55 -7.77 3.18
CA MET A 388 -21.36 -6.97 2.26
C MET A 388 -20.66 -5.66 1.87
N ASP A 389 -20.08 -4.96 2.84
CA ASP A 389 -19.34 -3.72 2.58
C ASP A 389 -18.06 -3.97 1.80
N PHE A 390 -17.34 -5.06 2.07
CA PHE A 390 -16.19 -5.53 1.28
C PHE A 390 -16.59 -5.72 -0.19
N LYS A 391 -17.69 -6.43 -0.45
CA LYS A 391 -18.20 -6.65 -1.82
C LYS A 391 -18.51 -5.31 -2.51
N SER A 392 -19.23 -4.40 -1.85
CA SER A 392 -19.60 -3.09 -2.41
C SER A 392 -18.37 -2.24 -2.74
N ARG A 393 -17.46 -2.07 -1.77
CA ARG A 393 -16.22 -1.29 -1.92
C ARG A 393 -15.35 -1.85 -3.05
N ARG A 394 -15.17 -3.18 -3.08
CA ARG A 394 -14.40 -3.87 -4.11
C ARG A 394 -14.97 -3.62 -5.50
N VAL A 395 -16.25 -3.87 -5.72
CA VAL A 395 -16.86 -3.72 -7.05
C VAL A 395 -16.75 -2.28 -7.55
N SER A 396 -16.99 -1.30 -6.67
CA SER A 396 -16.83 0.13 -6.99
C SER A 396 -15.39 0.46 -7.42
N SER A 397 -14.41 0.01 -6.64
CA SER A 397 -12.99 0.27 -6.91
C SER A 397 -12.51 -0.39 -8.20
N PHE A 398 -12.87 -1.66 -8.44
CA PHE A 398 -12.52 -2.36 -9.67
C PHE A 398 -13.10 -1.67 -10.90
N ARG A 399 -14.39 -1.32 -10.84
CA ARG A 399 -15.05 -0.62 -11.95
C ARG A 399 -14.33 0.69 -12.27
N LYS A 400 -14.05 1.52 -11.28
CA LYS A 400 -13.37 2.80 -11.48
C LYS A 400 -11.99 2.62 -12.12
N ASN A 401 -11.16 1.76 -11.54
CA ASN A 401 -9.78 1.60 -12.01
C ASN A 401 -9.69 0.95 -13.40
N LEU A 402 -10.56 -0.02 -13.72
CA LEU A 402 -10.57 -0.65 -15.04
C LEU A 402 -11.05 0.30 -16.15
N ILE A 403 -12.00 1.20 -15.85
CA ILE A 403 -12.42 2.26 -16.79
C ILE A 403 -11.25 3.22 -17.04
N GLU A 404 -10.63 3.71 -15.97
CA GLU A 404 -9.48 4.63 -16.06
C GLU A 404 -8.30 3.97 -16.80
N LEU A 405 -8.05 2.68 -16.58
CA LEU A 405 -7.04 1.92 -17.31
C LEU A 405 -7.34 1.87 -18.81
N ALA A 406 -8.57 1.51 -19.20
CA ALA A 406 -8.95 1.43 -20.62
C ALA A 406 -8.83 2.78 -21.34
N GLU A 407 -9.16 3.88 -20.64
CA GLU A 407 -8.96 5.24 -21.17
C GLU A 407 -7.47 5.57 -21.39
N LEU A 408 -6.62 5.14 -20.46
CA LEU A 408 -5.16 5.30 -20.55
C LEU A 408 -4.58 4.45 -21.69
N GLU A 409 -4.96 3.17 -21.79
CA GLU A 409 -4.53 2.29 -22.88
C GLU A 409 -4.89 2.87 -24.25
N LEU A 410 -6.11 3.40 -24.42
CA LEU A 410 -6.52 4.06 -25.65
C LEU A 410 -5.67 5.30 -25.95
N LYS A 411 -5.35 6.09 -24.92
CA LYS A 411 -4.48 7.27 -25.05
C LYS A 411 -3.06 6.86 -25.46
N HIS A 412 -2.50 5.81 -24.86
CA HIS A 412 -1.17 5.30 -25.21
C HIS A 412 -1.12 4.75 -26.63
N ALA A 413 -2.12 3.97 -27.04
CA ALA A 413 -2.22 3.43 -28.40
C ALA A 413 -2.29 4.54 -29.46
N LYS A 414 -3.09 5.59 -29.20
CA LYS A 414 -3.15 6.79 -30.07
C LYS A 414 -1.80 7.52 -30.13
N ALA A 415 -1.11 7.67 -29.00
CA ALA A 415 0.21 8.30 -28.96
C ALA A 415 1.25 7.49 -29.76
N SER A 416 1.26 6.16 -29.60
CA SER A 416 2.16 5.26 -30.35
C SER A 416 1.90 5.36 -31.86
N THR A 417 0.63 5.30 -32.26
CA THR A 417 0.23 5.42 -33.68
C THR A 417 0.65 6.76 -34.28
N LEU A 418 0.50 7.85 -33.52
CA LEU A 418 0.91 9.18 -33.95
C LEU A 418 2.43 9.29 -34.12
N LEU A 419 3.22 8.73 -33.18
CA LEU A 419 4.67 8.68 -33.28
C LEU A 419 5.12 7.95 -34.55
N LEU A 420 4.59 6.75 -34.77
CA LEU A 420 4.91 5.93 -35.95
C LEU A 420 4.52 6.63 -37.25
N ARG A 421 3.31 7.20 -37.32
CA ARG A 421 2.83 7.91 -38.52
C ARG A 421 3.68 9.13 -38.84
N ASN A 422 4.02 9.93 -37.83
CA ASN A 422 4.84 11.13 -38.03
C ASN A 422 6.24 10.77 -38.51
N THR A 423 6.85 9.72 -37.96
CA THR A 423 8.15 9.23 -38.44
C THR A 423 8.05 8.72 -39.87
N LEU A 424 7.02 7.94 -40.21
CA LEU A 424 6.83 7.45 -41.58
C LEU A 424 6.68 8.59 -42.60
N VAL A 425 5.94 9.64 -42.26
CA VAL A 425 5.82 10.83 -43.12
C VAL A 425 7.17 11.53 -43.28
N ALA A 426 7.93 11.68 -42.19
CA ALA A 426 9.25 12.30 -42.25
C ALA A 426 10.22 11.51 -43.15
N LEU A 427 10.21 10.17 -43.06
CA LEU A 427 11.05 9.30 -43.90
C LEU A 427 10.64 9.32 -45.37
N LYS A 428 9.35 9.46 -45.68
CA LYS A 428 8.85 9.57 -47.07
C LYS A 428 9.13 10.93 -47.72
N GLY A 429 9.35 11.96 -46.92
CA GLY A 429 9.61 13.33 -47.37
C GLY A 429 11.08 13.65 -47.58
N GLU A 430 11.97 12.65 -47.53
CA GLU A 430 13.39 12.83 -47.88
C GLU A 430 13.53 12.84 -49.42
N PRO A 431 13.95 13.96 -50.05
CA PRO A 431 14.24 14.03 -51.48
C PRO A 431 15.54 13.32 -51.88
#